data_AF-A0AAV4IZS2-F1
#
_entry.id   AF-A0AAV4IZS2-F1
#
_cell.length_a   1.000
_cell.length_b   1.000
_cell.length_c   1.000
_cell.angle_alpha   90.00
_cell.angle_beta   90.00
_cell.angle_gamma   90.00
#
_symmetry.space_group_name_H-M   'P 1'
#
loop_
_entity.id
_entity.type
_entity.pdbx_description
1 polymer ?
#
loop_
_entity_poly.entity_id
_entity_poly.type
_entity_poly.pdbx_seq_one_letter_code
_entity_poly.pdbx_strand_id
1 'polypeptide(L)'
;MVLISATLAAPAALAAGSLDGNIQQQALNIPAIVMFLAFVAATLAITWWASRRTRSASDYYAAGGNITGFQNGLAIAGDYMSAASFLGISGLVYLSGFDGLIYSIGFLVGWPIILFLMAERLRNLVTDTSELAEEEKERFDGQYIRSQTGLGASSASAH
;
A
#
# COMPACT_ATOMS: atom_id res chain seq x y z
N MET A 1 11.27 -23.22 -14.66
CA MET A 1 10.71 -22.25 -13.67
C MET A 1 9.58 -22.86 -12.81
N VAL A 2 9.70 -24.11 -12.33
CA VAL A 2 8.69 -24.74 -11.44
C VAL A 2 9.32 -25.35 -10.18
N LEU A 3 10.63 -25.23 -9.97
CA LEU A 3 11.34 -25.95 -8.90
C LEU A 3 11.77 -25.09 -7.69
N ILE A 4 11.52 -23.78 -7.67
CA ILE A 4 11.93 -22.90 -6.56
C ILE A 4 10.81 -22.70 -5.52
N SER A 5 9.57 -23.08 -5.83
CA SER A 5 8.42 -22.83 -4.95
C SER A 5 8.28 -23.83 -3.79
N ALA A 6 9.03 -24.94 -3.79
CA ALA A 6 8.85 -26.01 -2.80
C ALA A 6 9.75 -25.88 -1.55
N THR A 7 10.79 -25.05 -1.56
CA THR A 7 11.77 -24.98 -0.47
C THR A 7 11.47 -23.93 0.60
N LEU A 8 10.53 -23.01 0.37
CA LEU A 8 10.15 -22.01 1.39
C LEU A 8 9.08 -22.48 2.38
N ALA A 9 8.46 -23.64 2.15
CA ALA A 9 7.45 -24.20 3.05
C ALA A 9 8.05 -25.03 4.20
N ALA A 10 9.32 -25.43 4.10
CA ALA A 10 9.96 -26.33 5.05
C ALA A 10 10.37 -25.71 6.41
N PRO A 11 10.80 -24.43 6.54
CA PRO A 11 11.26 -23.93 7.83
C PRO A 11 10.09 -23.58 8.77
N ALA A 12 8.86 -23.42 8.25
CA ALA A 12 7.68 -23.24 9.09
C ALA A 12 7.28 -24.52 9.84
N ALA A 13 7.62 -25.70 9.30
CA ALA A 13 7.29 -26.98 9.92
C ALA A 13 8.27 -27.37 11.04
N LEU A 14 9.55 -26.97 10.96
CA LEU A 14 10.56 -27.30 11.99
C LEU A 14 10.60 -26.33 13.18
N ALA A 15 9.96 -25.16 13.10
CA ALA A 15 9.81 -24.23 14.23
C ALA A 15 8.57 -24.52 15.10
N ALA A 16 7.83 -25.59 14.82
CA ALA A 16 6.64 -26.01 15.57
C ALA A 16 6.95 -26.89 16.79
N GLY A 17 8.21 -26.91 17.25
CA GLY A 17 8.67 -27.66 18.41
C GLY A 17 8.56 -26.90 19.72
N SER A 18 7.36 -26.44 20.11
CA SER A 18 7.03 -26.07 21.50
C SER A 18 5.52 -25.85 21.77
N LEU A 19 4.61 -26.36 20.93
CA LEU A 19 3.17 -26.25 21.17
C LEU A 19 2.62 -27.46 21.96
N ASP A 20 3.27 -27.80 23.08
CA ASP A 20 2.78 -28.78 24.08
C ASP A 20 1.79 -28.14 25.06
N GLY A 21 0.91 -27.28 24.54
CA GLY A 21 -0.23 -26.73 25.26
C GLY A 21 -1.49 -27.11 24.51
N ASN A 22 -2.49 -27.62 25.21
CA ASN A 22 -3.79 -28.05 24.68
C ASN A 22 -4.35 -26.99 23.70
N ILE A 23 -4.14 -27.19 22.39
CA ILE A 23 -4.70 -26.31 21.36
C ILE A 23 -6.18 -26.65 21.29
N GLN A 24 -6.95 -26.00 22.16
CA GLN A 24 -8.39 -26.03 22.14
C GLN A 24 -8.82 -25.59 20.73
N GLN A 25 -9.30 -26.52 19.92
CA GLN A 25 -9.88 -26.21 18.62
C GLN A 25 -11.01 -25.21 18.86
N GLN A 26 -10.76 -23.95 18.47
CA GLN A 26 -11.74 -22.89 18.59
C GLN A 26 -12.98 -23.31 17.81
N ALA A 27 -14.12 -23.44 18.50
CA ALA A 27 -15.38 -23.81 17.85
C ALA A 27 -15.69 -22.84 16.71
N LEU A 28 -16.36 -23.32 15.65
CA LEU A 28 -16.70 -22.50 14.49
C LEU A 28 -17.48 -21.25 14.92
N ASN A 29 -16.82 -20.09 14.78
CA ASN A 29 -17.42 -18.80 15.11
C ASN A 29 -18.30 -18.35 13.95
N ILE A 30 -19.49 -18.95 13.85
CA ILE A 30 -20.50 -18.60 12.85
C ILE A 30 -20.75 -17.08 12.79
N PRO A 31 -20.83 -16.33 13.91
CA PRO A 31 -20.98 -14.88 13.86
C PRO A 31 -19.83 -14.16 13.15
N ALA A 32 -18.57 -14.58 13.38
CA ALA A 32 -17.40 -13.98 12.75
C ALA A 32 -17.37 -14.25 11.23
N ILE A 33 -17.74 -15.47 10.83
CA ILE A 33 -17.83 -15.85 9.41
C ILE A 33 -18.89 -15.01 8.69
N VAL A 34 -20.06 -14.84 9.30
CA VAL A 34 -21.15 -14.03 8.72
C VAL A 34 -20.72 -12.57 8.59
N MET A 35 -20.12 -11.98 9.63
CA MET A 35 -19.64 -10.59 9.58
C MET A 35 -18.54 -10.40 8.52
N PHE A 36 -17.61 -11.35 8.41
CA PHE A 36 -16.56 -11.32 7.39
C PHE A 36 -17.14 -11.36 5.97
N LEU A 37 -18.03 -12.32 5.68
CA LEU A 37 -18.66 -12.43 4.37
C LEU A 37 -19.54 -11.21 4.05
N ALA A 38 -20.25 -10.67 5.04
CA ALA A 38 -21.03 -9.45 4.87
C ALA A 38 -20.15 -8.25 4.51
N PHE A 39 -19.01 -8.09 5.20
CA PHE A 39 -18.04 -7.03 4.89
C PHE A 39 -17.47 -7.17 3.49
N VAL A 40 -17.03 -8.38 3.10
CA VAL A 40 -16.49 -8.65 1.75
C VAL A 40 -17.55 -8.42 0.67
N ALA A 41 -18.79 -8.88 0.88
CA ALA A 41 -19.87 -8.65 -0.06
C ALA A 41 -20.18 -7.16 -0.22
N ALA A 42 -20.18 -6.40 0.88
CA ALA A 42 -20.41 -4.96 0.86
C ALA A 42 -19.31 -4.20 0.11
N THR A 43 -18.03 -4.50 0.37
CA THR A 43 -16.92 -3.84 -0.34
C THR A 43 -16.96 -4.14 -1.83
N LEU A 44 -17.16 -5.40 -2.22
CA LEU A 44 -17.29 -5.80 -3.62
C LEU A 44 -18.50 -5.15 -4.30
N ALA A 45 -19.65 -5.06 -3.63
CA ALA A 45 -20.84 -4.41 -4.18
C ALA A 45 -20.60 -2.92 -4.44
N ILE A 46 -19.95 -2.22 -3.51
CA ILE A 46 -19.57 -0.80 -3.65
C ILE A 46 -18.58 -0.62 -4.80
N THR A 47 -17.53 -1.44 -4.87
CA THR A 47 -16.51 -1.38 -5.94
C THR A 47 -17.12 -1.66 -7.30
N TRP A 48 -17.99 -2.67 -7.41
CA TRP A 48 -18.66 -3.01 -8.67
C TRP A 48 -19.61 -1.89 -9.13
N TRP A 49 -20.39 -1.32 -8.19
CA TRP A 49 -21.26 -0.18 -8.49
C TRP A 49 -20.46 1.06 -8.92
N ALA A 50 -19.34 1.34 -8.24
CA ALA A 50 -18.46 2.45 -8.59
C ALA A 50 -17.82 2.23 -9.98
N SER A 51 -17.30 1.04 -10.24
CA SER A 51 -16.68 0.66 -11.52
C SER A 51 -17.64 0.82 -12.71
N ARG A 52 -18.94 0.54 -12.52
CA ARG A 52 -19.95 0.69 -13.57
C ARG A 52 -20.25 2.15 -13.97
N ARG A 53 -19.86 3.12 -13.14
CA ARG A 53 -20.03 4.56 -13.42
C ARG A 53 -18.84 5.17 -14.17
N THR A 54 -17.68 4.51 -14.17
CA THR A 54 -16.50 4.96 -14.90
C THR A 54 -16.60 4.48 -16.35
N ARG A 55 -16.75 5.40 -17.32
CA ARG A 55 -16.96 5.04 -18.74
C ARG A 55 -15.95 5.64 -19.72
N SER A 56 -15.19 6.67 -19.32
CA SER A 56 -14.16 7.29 -20.15
C SER A 56 -12.76 7.21 -19.51
N ALA A 57 -11.70 7.34 -20.31
CA ALA A 57 -10.32 7.35 -19.82
C ALA A 57 -10.05 8.54 -18.88
N SER A 58 -10.65 9.70 -19.14
CA SER A 58 -10.59 10.87 -18.25
C SER A 58 -11.26 10.62 -16.90
N ASP A 59 -12.33 9.82 -16.85
CA ASP A 59 -12.98 9.41 -15.60
C ASP A 59 -12.14 8.40 -14.82
N TYR A 60 -11.24 7.67 -15.48
CA TYR A 60 -10.37 6.68 -14.82
C TYR A 60 -9.09 7.33 -14.28
N TYR A 61 -8.44 8.21 -15.05
CA TYR A 61 -7.16 8.82 -14.66
C TYR A 61 -7.30 10.09 -13.84
N ALA A 62 -8.30 10.92 -14.13
CA ALA A 62 -8.49 12.21 -13.45
C ALA A 62 -9.78 12.24 -12.62
N ALA A 63 -10.54 11.13 -12.57
CA ALA A 63 -11.88 11.09 -11.97
C ALA A 63 -12.79 12.22 -12.46
N GLY A 64 -12.61 12.62 -13.73
CA GLY A 64 -13.32 13.74 -14.35
C GLY A 64 -13.06 15.10 -13.70
N GLY A 65 -12.03 15.25 -12.88
CA GLY A 65 -11.70 16.49 -12.15
C GLY A 65 -12.64 16.82 -10.98
N ASN A 66 -13.55 15.91 -10.63
CA ASN A 66 -14.63 16.17 -9.66
C ASN A 66 -14.36 15.65 -8.23
N ILE A 67 -13.13 15.24 -7.90
CA ILE A 67 -12.79 14.77 -6.55
C ILE A 67 -12.50 15.96 -5.64
N THR A 68 -13.25 16.07 -4.54
CA THR A 68 -13.00 17.08 -3.51
C THR A 68 -11.75 16.77 -2.70
N GLY A 69 -11.09 17.79 -2.16
CA GLY A 69 -9.88 17.62 -1.33
C GLY A 69 -10.09 16.70 -0.13
N PHE A 70 -11.29 16.71 0.47
CA PHE A 70 -11.63 15.82 1.57
C PHE A 70 -11.75 14.35 1.14
N GLN A 71 -12.38 14.07 0.00
CA GLN A 71 -12.47 12.71 -0.54
C GLN A 71 -11.09 12.15 -0.90
N ASN A 72 -10.23 12.99 -1.50
CA ASN A 72 -8.85 12.60 -1.79
C ASN A 72 -8.06 12.34 -0.49
N GLY A 73 -8.21 13.21 0.52
CA GLY A 73 -7.57 13.02 1.82
C GLY A 73 -8.02 11.74 2.52
N LEU A 74 -9.32 11.43 2.48
CA LEU A 74 -9.87 10.20 3.07
C LEU A 74 -9.39 8.95 2.34
N ALA A 75 -9.25 8.99 1.01
CA ALA A 75 -8.71 7.89 0.23
C ALA A 75 -7.26 7.57 0.62
N ILE A 76 -6.39 8.59 0.66
CA ILE A 76 -4.98 8.42 1.04
C ILE A 76 -4.86 7.95 2.51
N ALA A 77 -5.69 8.49 3.40
CA ALA A 77 -5.73 8.03 4.79
C ALA A 77 -6.15 6.55 4.88
N GLY A 78 -7.13 6.13 4.08
CA GLY A 78 -7.56 4.73 3.99
C GLY A 78 -6.45 3.79 3.53
N ASP A 79 -5.72 4.18 2.49
CA ASP A 79 -4.56 3.41 2.00
C ASP A 79 -3.45 3.32 3.05
N TYR A 80 -3.20 4.41 3.78
CA TYR A 80 -2.22 4.44 4.86
C TYR A 80 -2.60 3.54 6.04
N MET A 81 -3.89 3.44 6.36
CA MET A 81 -4.45 2.58 7.42
C MET A 81 -4.65 1.11 7.00
N SER A 82 -4.18 0.70 5.82
CA SER A 82 -4.27 -0.66 5.29
C SER A 82 -3.99 -1.76 6.34
N ALA A 83 -4.57 -2.94 6.13
CA ALA A 83 -4.36 -4.12 6.97
C ALA A 83 -2.87 -4.45 7.17
N ALA A 84 -2.03 -4.14 6.18
CA ALA A 84 -0.57 -4.28 6.30
C ALA A 84 0.01 -3.36 7.40
N SER A 85 -0.43 -2.11 7.48
CA SER A 85 -0.03 -1.17 8.54
C SER A 85 -0.56 -1.62 9.90
N PHE A 86 -1.81 -2.08 9.96
CA PHE A 86 -2.41 -2.59 11.21
C PHE A 86 -1.67 -3.82 11.75
N LEU A 87 -1.46 -4.83 10.90
CA LEU A 87 -0.71 -6.05 11.26
C LEU A 87 0.77 -5.75 11.49
N GLY A 88 1.36 -4.82 10.75
CA GLY A 88 2.75 -4.42 10.88
C GLY A 88 3.03 -3.74 12.22
N ILE A 89 2.21 -2.77 12.61
CA ILE A 89 2.33 -2.07 13.91
C ILE A 89 2.06 -3.04 15.06
N SER A 90 0.97 -3.83 15.00
CA SER A 90 0.66 -4.79 16.07
C SER A 90 1.72 -5.88 16.22
N GLY A 91 2.28 -6.37 15.11
CA GLY A 91 3.40 -7.29 15.11
C GLY A 91 4.69 -6.67 15.67
N LEU A 92 4.99 -5.43 15.29
CA LEU A 92 6.17 -4.71 15.79
C LEU A 92 6.05 -4.43 17.31
N VAL A 93 4.87 -4.06 17.79
CA VAL A 93 4.61 -3.90 19.24
C VAL A 93 4.68 -5.25 19.97
N TYR A 94 4.18 -6.33 19.37
CA TYR A 94 4.27 -7.67 19.96
C TYR A 94 5.74 -8.11 20.16
N LEU A 95 6.61 -7.80 19.20
CA LEU A 95 8.03 -8.18 19.26
C LEU A 95 8.89 -7.24 20.11
N SER A 96 8.68 -5.92 19.99
CA SER A 96 9.54 -4.89 20.60
C SER A 96 8.93 -4.22 21.84
N GLY A 97 7.75 -4.64 22.27
CA GLY A 97 7.08 -4.14 23.47
C GLY A 97 6.82 -2.63 23.42
N PHE A 98 7.13 -1.94 24.50
CA PHE A 98 6.88 -0.49 24.65
C PHE A 98 7.65 0.37 23.65
N ASP A 99 8.87 -0.03 23.28
CA ASP A 99 9.67 0.71 22.29
C ASP A 99 9.00 0.65 20.91
N GLY A 100 8.35 -0.46 20.59
CA GLY A 100 7.55 -0.62 19.37
C GLY A 100 6.38 0.38 19.28
N LEU A 101 5.81 0.78 20.42
CA LEU A 101 4.76 1.80 20.46
C LEU A 101 5.31 3.18 20.06
N ILE A 102 6.50 3.55 20.55
CA ILE A 102 7.15 4.81 20.21
C ILE A 102 7.45 4.88 18.70
N TYR A 103 7.98 3.78 18.13
CA TYR A 103 8.20 3.69 16.68
C TYR A 103 6.89 3.83 15.88
N SER A 104 5.80 3.26 16.38
CA SER A 104 4.49 3.32 15.73
C SER A 104 3.88 4.72 15.75
N ILE A 105 4.10 5.49 16.82
CA ILE A 105 3.70 6.91 16.89
C ILE A 105 4.49 7.72 15.87
N GLY A 106 5.80 7.48 15.74
CA GLY A 106 6.64 8.14 14.75
C GLY A 106 6.17 7.87 13.32
N PHE A 107 5.77 6.63 13.02
CA PHE A 107 5.14 6.28 11.75
C PHE A 107 3.87 7.12 11.53
N LEU A 108 2.92 7.07 12.47
CA LEU A 108 1.61 7.72 12.34
C LEU A 108 1.70 9.26 12.20
N VAL A 109 2.58 9.90 12.97
CA VAL A 109 2.78 11.36 12.95
C VAL A 109 3.65 11.80 11.77
N GLY A 110 4.54 10.94 11.28
CA GLY A 110 5.39 11.22 10.13
C GLY A 110 4.61 11.34 8.81
N TRP A 111 3.51 10.60 8.66
CA TRP A 111 2.72 10.59 7.42
C TRP A 111 2.16 11.96 7.03
N PRO A 112 1.41 12.70 7.89
CA PRO A 112 0.94 14.03 7.55
C PRO A 112 2.08 15.01 7.27
N ILE A 113 3.18 14.92 8.03
CA ILE A 113 4.34 15.81 7.87
C ILE A 113 4.94 15.65 6.47
N ILE A 114 5.23 14.42 6.06
CA ILE A 114 5.78 14.13 4.72
C ILE A 114 4.76 14.50 3.65
N LEU A 115 3.48 14.21 3.85
CA LEU A 115 2.43 14.61 2.91
C LEU A 115 2.41 16.12 2.71
N PHE A 116 2.45 16.94 3.76
CA PHE A 116 2.45 18.40 3.59
C PHE A 116 3.72 18.91 2.90
N LEU A 117 4.90 18.40 3.28
CA LEU A 117 6.17 18.79 2.67
C LEU A 117 6.26 18.41 1.19
N MET A 118 5.80 17.21 0.83
CA MET A 118 5.89 16.71 -0.53
C MET A 118 4.74 17.21 -1.40
N ALA A 119 3.52 17.33 -0.87
CA ALA A 119 2.35 17.73 -1.64
C ALA A 119 2.51 19.13 -2.24
N GLU A 120 3.09 20.08 -1.50
CA GLU A 120 3.33 21.43 -2.03
C GLU A 120 4.34 21.42 -3.18
N ARG A 121 5.46 20.69 -3.03
CA ARG A 121 6.46 20.53 -4.09
C ARG A 121 5.86 19.87 -5.33
N LEU A 122 5.13 18.76 -5.16
CA LEU A 122 4.50 18.05 -6.27
C LEU A 122 3.43 18.90 -6.97
N ARG A 123 2.64 19.68 -6.22
CA ARG A 123 1.67 20.62 -6.79
C ARG A 123 2.35 21.68 -7.66
N ASN A 124 3.45 22.24 -7.18
CA ASN A 124 4.20 23.26 -7.91
C ASN A 124 4.80 22.67 -9.19
N LEU A 125 5.38 21.47 -9.14
CA LEU A 125 5.94 20.77 -10.31
C LEU A 125 4.89 20.47 -11.40
N VAL A 126 3.66 20.13 -11.00
CA VAL A 126 2.57 19.85 -11.96
C VAL A 126 2.00 21.14 -12.56
N THR A 127 2.03 22.25 -11.82
CA THR A 127 1.44 23.53 -12.26
C THR A 127 2.41 24.38 -13.06
N ASP A 128 3.71 24.12 -12.96
CA ASP A 128 4.74 24.81 -13.73
C ASP A 128 4.75 24.34 -15.20
N THR A 129 4.35 25.25 -16.09
CA THR A 129 4.33 25.10 -17.55
C THR A 129 5.36 26.01 -18.25
N SER A 130 6.42 26.42 -17.56
CA SER A 130 7.50 27.19 -18.18
C SER A 130 8.28 26.34 -19.21
N GLU A 131 8.84 27.00 -20.23
CA GLU A 131 9.54 26.33 -21.35
C GLU A 131 10.77 25.53 -20.88
N LEU A 132 11.46 26.03 -19.85
CA LEU A 132 12.59 25.34 -19.21
C LEU A 132 12.15 24.10 -18.42
N ALA A 133 10.97 24.14 -17.79
CA ALA A 133 10.43 22.99 -17.07
C ALA A 133 9.98 21.88 -18.01
N GLU A 134 9.47 22.22 -19.20
CA GLU A 134 9.15 21.24 -20.24
C GLU A 134 10.42 20.57 -20.80
N GLU A 135 11.50 21.32 -21.04
CA GLU A 135 12.79 20.75 -21.48
C GLU A 135 13.39 19.81 -20.42
N GLU A 136 13.26 20.16 -19.13
CA GLU A 136 13.68 19.30 -18.03
C GLU A 136 12.84 18.02 -17.97
N LYS A 137 11.51 18.11 -18.10
CA LYS A 137 10.60 16.94 -18.13
C LYS A 137 10.94 15.98 -19.28
N GLU A 138 11.21 16.48 -20.48
CA GLU A 138 11.62 15.66 -21.63
C GLU A 138 12.95 14.94 -21.38
N ARG A 139 13.91 15.61 -20.73
CA ARG A 139 15.19 15.00 -20.36
C ARG A 139 15.02 13.88 -19.33
N PHE A 140 14.08 14.04 -18.39
CA PHE A 140 13.77 13.03 -17.39
C PHE A 140 12.92 11.86 -17.91
N ASP A 141 12.21 11.99 -19.03
CA ASP A 141 11.39 10.91 -19.60
C ASP A 141 12.24 9.68 -19.96
N GLY A 142 13.43 9.89 -20.52
CA GLY A 142 14.39 8.81 -20.77
C GLY A 142 14.87 8.11 -19.48
N GLN A 143 14.89 8.82 -18.35
CA GLN A 143 15.24 8.25 -17.04
C GLN A 143 14.03 7.56 -16.39
N TYR A 144 12.82 8.06 -16.64
CA TYR A 144 11.55 7.46 -16.24
C TYR A 144 11.33 6.10 -16.92
N ILE A 145 11.55 6.01 -18.23
CA ILE A 145 11.44 4.73 -18.97
C ILE A 145 12.46 3.71 -18.42
N ARG A 146 13.69 4.14 -18.09
CA ARG A 146 14.72 3.25 -17.50
C ARG A 146 14.37 2.77 -16.10
N SER A 147 13.72 3.61 -15.30
CA SER A 147 13.30 3.23 -13.94
C SER A 147 12.09 2.30 -13.95
N GLN A 148 11.17 2.46 -14.91
CA GLN A 148 9.99 1.58 -15.04
C GLN A 148 10.29 0.22 -15.67
N THR A 149 11.24 0.17 -16.61
CA THR A 149 11.62 -1.09 -17.29
C THR A 149 12.66 -1.90 -16.52
N GLY A 150 13.27 -1.33 -15.48
CA GLY A 150 14.35 -1.96 -14.70
C GLY A 150 15.68 -2.13 -15.45
N LEU A 151 15.76 -1.71 -16.72
CA LEU A 151 16.92 -1.90 -17.59
C LEU A 151 18.15 -1.07 -17.19
N GLY A 152 18.01 -0.11 -16.27
CA GLY A 152 19.12 0.67 -15.71
C GLY A 152 19.73 0.10 -14.42
N ALA A 153 19.05 -0.84 -13.74
CA ALA A 153 19.51 -1.40 -12.47
C ALA A 153 20.50 -2.56 -12.65
N SER A 154 20.40 -3.31 -13.76
CA SER A 154 21.26 -4.48 -14.04
C SER A 154 22.65 -4.11 -14.55
N SER A 155 22.88 -2.88 -15.01
CA SER A 155 24.19 -2.41 -15.49
C SER A 155 25.01 -1.69 -14.42
N ALA A 156 24.44 -1.42 -13.23
CA ALA A 156 25.08 -0.66 -12.17
C ALA A 156 25.85 -1.51 -11.13
N SER A 157 25.84 -2.85 -11.25
CA SER A 157 26.48 -3.77 -10.29
C SER A 157 27.84 -4.30 -10.73
N ALA A 158 28.52 -3.63 -11.67
CA ALA A 158 29.87 -3.97 -12.08
C ALA A 158 30.82 -2.79 -11.86
N HIS A 159 30.99 -2.40 -10.59
CA HIS A 159 32.16 -1.69 -10.10
C HIS A 159 32.48 -2.18 -8.68
#